data_AF-A0A8K0JDM3-F1
#
_entry.id   AF-A0A8K0JDM3-F1
#
_cell.length_a   1.000
_cell.length_b   1.000
_cell.length_c   1.000
_cell.angle_alpha   90.00
_cell.angle_beta   90.00
_cell.angle_gamma   90.00
#
_symmetry.space_group_name_H-M   'P 1'
#
loop_
_entity.id
_entity.type
_entity.pdbx_description
1 polymer ?
#
loop_
_entity_poly.entity_id
_entity_poly.type
_entity_poly.pdbx_seq_one_letter_code
_entity_poly.pdbx_strand_id
1 'polypeptide(L)'
;MSISNEALHKLAREIETQAAAAQHQIGLTRSQIAAKQREIRLARLTLNELDSLPPNVTIYEGVGKMFASQPLPILRQKLEEQTKDLDIDIEKLNQRLLYLETTHNNSREHIEKLLRTR
;
A
#
# COMPACT_ATOMS: atom_id res chain seq x y z
N MET A 1 -28.81 -32.37 -5.92
CA MET A 1 -28.33 -32.26 -7.32
C MET A 1 -26.82 -32.39 -7.30
N SER A 2 -26.27 -33.51 -7.78
CA SER A 2 -24.84 -33.74 -7.80
C SER A 2 -24.20 -32.87 -8.88
N ILE A 3 -23.34 -31.95 -8.49
CA ILE A 3 -22.47 -31.22 -9.41
C ILE A 3 -21.65 -32.28 -10.16
N SER A 4 -21.63 -32.23 -11.50
CA SER A 4 -20.81 -33.15 -12.30
C SER A 4 -19.34 -33.03 -11.89
N ASN A 5 -18.62 -34.14 -11.78
CA ASN A 5 -17.21 -34.18 -11.37
C ASN A 5 -16.34 -33.27 -12.27
N GLU A 6 -16.70 -33.12 -13.54
CA GLU A 6 -16.05 -32.20 -14.49
C GLU A 6 -16.26 -30.72 -14.13
N ALA A 7 -17.48 -30.35 -13.70
CA ALA A 7 -17.79 -28.99 -13.26
C ALA A 7 -17.08 -28.64 -11.94
N LEU A 8 -16.90 -29.61 -11.04
CA LEU A 8 -16.09 -29.45 -9.83
C LEU A 8 -14.60 -29.23 -10.15
N HIS A 9 -14.04 -29.99 -11.10
CA HIS A 9 -12.66 -29.82 -11.54
C HIS A 9 -12.42 -28.46 -12.21
N LYS A 10 -13.37 -27.99 -13.03
CA LYS A 10 -13.29 -26.67 -13.65
C LYS A 10 -13.35 -25.55 -12.59
N LEU A 11 -14.30 -25.65 -11.66
CA LEU A 11 -14.44 -24.69 -10.56
C LEU A 11 -13.19 -24.63 -9.68
N ALA A 12 -12.59 -25.78 -9.34
CA ALA A 12 -11.36 -25.82 -8.54
C ALA A 12 -10.20 -25.08 -9.23
N ARG A 13 -9.99 -25.29 -10.54
CA ARG A 13 -8.96 -24.58 -11.32
C ARG A 13 -9.22 -23.07 -11.37
N GLU A 14 -10.46 -22.66 -11.54
CA GLU A 14 -10.83 -21.23 -11.52
C GLU A 14 -10.51 -20.61 -10.15
N ILE A 15 -10.81 -21.30 -9.05
CA ILE A 15 -10.47 -20.80 -7.71
C ILE A 15 -8.95 -20.75 -7.48
N GLU A 16 -8.19 -21.75 -7.95
CA GLU A 16 -6.72 -21.75 -7.86
C GLU A 16 -6.10 -20.57 -8.60
N THR A 17 -6.55 -20.32 -9.84
CA THR A 17 -6.07 -19.17 -10.63
C THR A 17 -6.38 -17.83 -9.95
N GLN A 18 -7.58 -17.68 -9.40
CA GLN A 18 -7.96 -16.49 -8.64
C GLN A 18 -7.13 -16.33 -7.36
N ALA A 19 -6.89 -17.41 -6.63
CA ALA A 19 -6.09 -17.39 -5.40
C ALA A 19 -4.63 -16.99 -5.68
N ALA A 20 -4.03 -17.50 -6.76
CA ALA A 20 -2.69 -17.13 -7.19
C ALA A 20 -2.59 -15.66 -7.61
N ALA A 21 -3.58 -15.15 -8.37
CA ALA A 21 -3.65 -13.75 -8.75
C ALA A 21 -3.79 -12.82 -7.54
N ALA A 22 -4.65 -13.19 -6.57
CA ALA A 22 -4.81 -12.45 -5.32
C ALA A 22 -3.50 -12.42 -4.51
N GLN A 23 -2.79 -13.54 -4.41
CA GLN A 23 -1.50 -13.62 -3.71
C GLN A 23 -0.45 -12.69 -4.32
N HIS A 24 -0.37 -12.63 -5.65
CA HIS A 24 0.53 -11.71 -6.35
C HIS A 24 0.17 -10.24 -6.07
N GLN A 25 -1.12 -9.89 -6.15
CA GLN A 25 -1.61 -8.54 -5.84
C GLN A 25 -1.32 -8.13 -4.40
N ILE A 26 -1.47 -9.04 -3.43
CA ILE A 26 -1.11 -8.82 -2.01
C ILE A 26 0.37 -8.42 -1.90
N GLY A 27 1.27 -9.15 -2.55
CA GLY A 27 2.71 -8.87 -2.54
C GLY A 27 3.04 -7.47 -3.10
N LEU A 28 2.42 -7.09 -4.21
CA LEU A 28 2.57 -5.77 -4.80
C LEU A 28 2.05 -4.66 -3.88
N THR A 29 0.83 -4.81 -3.34
CA THR A 29 0.21 -3.81 -2.46
C THR A 29 1.03 -3.63 -1.17
N ARG A 30 1.54 -4.71 -0.57
CA ARG A 30 2.45 -4.62 0.59
C ARG A 30 3.74 -3.85 0.26
N SER A 31 4.32 -4.10 -0.91
CA SER A 31 5.53 -3.39 -1.37
C SER A 31 5.26 -1.90 -1.57
N GLN A 32 4.09 -1.53 -2.12
CA GLN A 32 3.66 -0.14 -2.28
C GLN A 32 3.46 0.56 -0.92
N ILE A 33 2.83 -0.12 0.04
CA ILE A 33 2.67 0.39 1.41
C ILE A 33 4.04 0.65 2.04
N ALA A 34 4.97 -0.30 1.95
CA ALA A 34 6.30 -0.16 2.53
C ALA A 34 7.09 1.02 1.91
N ALA A 35 6.95 1.25 0.60
CA ALA A 35 7.55 2.38 -0.09
C ALA A 35 6.98 3.72 0.42
N LYS A 36 5.66 3.87 0.47
CA LYS A 36 5.01 5.10 0.98
C LYS A 36 5.31 5.35 2.46
N GLN A 37 5.34 4.30 3.29
CA GLN A 37 5.75 4.44 4.69
C GLN A 37 7.19 4.93 4.83
N ARG A 38 8.09 4.55 3.91
CA ARG A 38 9.46 5.07 3.88
C ARG A 38 9.49 6.55 3.53
N GLU A 39 8.70 6.98 2.55
CA GLU A 39 8.56 8.40 2.19
C GLU A 39 8.05 9.25 3.35
N ILE A 40 7.03 8.77 4.08
CA ILE A 40 6.53 9.43 5.29
C ILE A 40 7.62 9.55 6.35
N ARG A 41 8.40 8.49 6.60
CA ARG A 41 9.49 8.54 7.58
C ARG A 41 10.53 9.58 7.21
N LEU A 42 10.88 9.69 5.94
CA LEU A 42 11.83 10.71 5.46
C LEU A 42 11.25 12.12 5.63
N ALA A 43 10.01 12.36 5.21
CA ALA A 43 9.36 13.66 5.36
C ALA A 43 9.25 14.11 6.83
N ARG A 44 8.89 13.18 7.74
CA ARG A 44 8.85 13.43 9.18
C ARG A 44 10.24 13.70 9.76
N LEU A 45 11.28 13.01 9.29
CA LEU A 45 12.66 13.28 9.70
C LEU A 45 13.06 14.70 9.31
N THR A 46 12.78 15.09 8.05
CA THR A 46 13.06 16.44 7.56
C THR A 46 12.30 17.49 8.37
N LEU A 47 11.01 17.27 8.67
CA LEU A 47 10.24 18.17 9.54
C LEU A 47 10.89 18.35 10.91
N ASN A 48 11.30 17.26 11.56
CA ASN A 48 11.97 17.31 12.86
C ASN A 48 13.31 18.07 12.78
N GLU A 49 14.08 17.89 11.71
CA GLU A 49 15.31 18.64 11.48
C GLU A 49 15.03 20.14 11.29
N LEU A 50 14.00 20.49 10.52
CA LEU A 50 13.58 21.88 10.30
C LEU A 50 13.11 22.57 11.59
N ASP A 51 12.48 21.84 12.51
CA ASP A 51 12.03 22.36 13.80
C ASP A 51 13.18 22.72 14.74
N SER A 52 14.36 22.13 14.54
CA SER A 52 15.56 22.49 15.29
C SER A 52 16.22 23.80 14.82
N LEU A 53 15.78 24.34 13.67
CA LEU A 53 16.40 25.51 13.07
C LEU A 53 15.81 26.83 13.59
N PRO A 54 16.62 27.91 13.67
CA PRO A 54 16.11 29.24 13.95
C PRO A 54 15.10 29.71 12.89
N PRO A 55 14.11 30.54 13.27
CA PRO A 55 13.04 30.97 12.36
C PRO A 55 13.52 31.87 11.20
N ASN A 56 14.71 32.45 11.30
CA ASN A 56 15.25 33.39 10.31
C ASN A 56 16.40 32.79 9.48
N VAL A 57 16.31 31.49 9.17
CA VAL A 57 17.30 30.77 8.36
C VAL A 57 16.86 30.74 6.89
N THR A 58 17.80 30.94 5.97
CA THR A 58 17.55 30.74 4.54
C THR A 58 17.56 29.25 4.22
N ILE A 59 16.50 28.76 3.57
CA ILE A 59 16.35 27.35 3.22
C ILE A 59 16.27 27.24 1.71
N TYR A 60 16.85 26.16 1.19
CA TYR A 60 16.83 25.85 -0.22
C TYR A 60 16.19 24.49 -0.44
N GLU A 61 15.18 24.44 -1.31
CA GLU A 61 14.54 23.21 -1.74
C GLU A 61 15.11 22.76 -3.10
N GLY A 62 15.37 21.47 -3.25
CA GLY A 62 15.82 20.88 -4.52
C GLY A 62 14.70 20.82 -5.56
N VAL A 63 14.93 21.44 -6.72
CA VAL A 63 14.03 21.41 -7.90
C VAL A 63 14.80 20.80 -9.07
N GLY A 64 14.86 19.46 -9.10
CA GLY A 64 15.65 18.72 -10.09
C GLY A 64 17.16 18.87 -9.85
N LYS A 65 17.87 19.57 -10.74
CA LYS A 65 19.32 19.83 -10.63
C LYS A 65 19.65 21.20 -9.98
N MET A 66 18.63 21.96 -9.60
CA MET A 66 18.77 23.30 -9.04
C MET A 66 18.24 23.32 -7.60
N PHE A 67 18.62 24.35 -6.86
CA PHE A 67 18.12 24.63 -5.51
C PHE A 67 17.46 26.02 -5.51
N ALA A 68 16.19 26.08 -5.11
CA ALA A 68 15.43 27.31 -5.04
C ALA A 68 15.27 27.75 -3.58
N SER A 69 15.47 29.04 -3.30
CA SER A 69 15.24 29.59 -1.96
C SER A 69 13.74 29.57 -1.63
N GLN A 70 13.39 29.07 -0.45
CA GLN A 70 12.01 28.99 0.00
C GLN A 70 11.89 29.34 1.48
N PRO A 71 10.86 30.11 1.90
CA PRO A 71 10.61 30.37 3.31
C PRO A 71 10.32 29.08 4.08
N LEU A 72 10.88 28.97 5.30
CA LEU A 72 10.68 27.85 6.21
C LEU A 72 9.19 27.47 6.42
N PRO A 73 8.25 28.41 6.65
CA PRO A 73 6.85 28.06 6.85
C PRO A 73 6.22 27.34 5.64
N ILE A 74 6.60 27.75 4.43
CA ILE A 74 6.05 27.17 3.19
C ILE A 74 6.59 25.76 3.00
N LEU A 75 7.88 25.53 3.25
CA LEU A 75 8.46 24.19 3.17
C LEU A 75 7.83 23.25 4.22
N ARG A 76 7.64 23.73 5.46
CA ARG A 76 6.98 22.95 6.53
C ARG A 76 5.56 22.55 6.12
N GLN A 77 4.75 23.52 5.68
CA GLN A 77 3.38 23.24 5.22
C GLN A 77 3.36 22.20 4.10
N LYS A 78 4.25 22.33 3.11
CA LYS A 78 4.36 21.38 1.99
C LYS A 78 4.66 19.95 2.46
N LEU A 79 5.61 19.79 3.38
CA LEU A 79 5.98 18.48 3.94
C LEU A 79 4.86 17.88 4.80
N GLU A 80 4.12 18.70 5.53
CA GLU A 80 2.94 18.28 6.30
C GLU A 80 1.80 17.81 5.38
N GLU A 81 1.50 18.56 4.32
CA GLU A 81 0.51 18.19 3.30
C GLU A 81 0.91 16.88 2.61
N GLN A 82 2.17 16.77 2.17
CA GLN A 82 2.71 15.54 1.58
C GLN A 82 2.57 14.34 2.53
N THR A 83 2.84 14.53 3.83
CA THR A 83 2.69 13.45 4.81
C THR A 83 1.24 13.01 4.95
N LYS A 84 0.29 13.96 5.01
CA LYS A 84 -1.15 13.67 5.08
C LYS A 84 -1.65 12.92 3.85
N ASP A 85 -1.24 13.35 2.66
CA ASP A 85 -1.62 12.69 1.40
C ASP A 85 -1.09 11.25 1.34
N LEU A 86 0.15 11.03 1.76
CA LEU A 86 0.75 9.70 1.85
C LEU A 86 0.04 8.81 2.88
N ASP A 87 -0.37 9.35 4.02
CA ASP A 87 -1.14 8.62 5.04
C ASP A 87 -2.52 8.19 4.46
N ILE A 88 -3.23 9.08 3.76
CA ILE A 88 -4.50 8.78 3.08
C ILE A 88 -4.31 7.67 2.03
N ASP A 89 -3.23 7.72 1.25
CA ASP A 89 -2.93 6.69 0.26
C ASP A 89 -2.63 5.33 0.90
N ILE A 90 -1.91 5.31 2.03
CA ILE A 90 -1.66 4.08 2.79
C ILE A 90 -2.97 3.49 3.31
N GLU A 91 -3.89 4.32 3.81
CA GLU A 91 -5.21 3.85 4.26
C GLU A 91 -5.98 3.16 3.13
N LYS A 92 -6.02 3.76 1.93
CA LYS A 92 -6.64 3.16 0.74
C LYS A 92 -5.97 1.84 0.35
N LEU A 93 -4.64 1.78 0.40
CA LEU A 93 -3.89 0.55 0.09
C LEU A 93 -4.14 -0.54 1.14
N ASN A 94 -4.29 -0.18 2.42
CA ASN A 94 -4.63 -1.11 3.48
C ASN A 94 -6.04 -1.68 3.33
N GLN A 95 -7.02 -0.85 2.96
CA GLN A 95 -8.38 -1.32 2.65
C GLN A 95 -8.36 -2.31 1.48
N ARG A 96 -7.62 -1.99 0.42
CA ARG A 96 -7.42 -2.90 -0.72
C ARG A 96 -6.72 -4.19 -0.30
N LEU A 97 -5.69 -4.10 0.53
CA LEU A 97 -4.95 -5.26 1.04
C LEU A 97 -5.88 -6.20 1.82
N LEU A 98 -6.69 -5.66 2.73
CA LEU A 98 -7.65 -6.41 3.53
C LEU A 98 -8.67 -7.15 2.63
N TYR A 99 -9.18 -6.48 1.59
CA TYR A 99 -10.08 -7.10 0.63
C TYR A 99 -9.42 -8.27 -0.12
N LEU A 100 -8.17 -8.08 -0.57
CA LEU A 100 -7.43 -9.12 -1.28
C LEU A 100 -7.10 -10.32 -0.36
N GLU A 101 -6.72 -10.06 0.89
CA GLU A 101 -6.45 -11.10 1.89
C GLU A 101 -7.72 -11.90 2.22
N THR A 102 -8.85 -11.20 2.42
CA THR A 102 -10.15 -11.85 2.66
C THR A 102 -10.55 -12.71 1.46
N THR A 103 -10.38 -12.19 0.24
CA THR A 103 -10.68 -12.93 -1.00
C THR A 103 -9.82 -14.18 -1.12
N HIS A 104 -8.50 -14.05 -0.88
CA HIS A 104 -7.56 -15.16 -0.92
C HIS A 104 -7.92 -16.25 0.12
N ASN A 105 -8.26 -15.84 1.35
CA ASN A 105 -8.67 -16.77 2.41
C ASN A 105 -9.96 -17.49 2.07
N ASN A 106 -10.99 -16.78 1.58
CA ASN A 106 -12.25 -17.38 1.16
C ASN A 106 -12.06 -18.39 0.02
N SER A 107 -11.22 -18.08 -0.97
CA SER A 107 -10.87 -19.00 -2.06
C SER A 107 -10.22 -20.28 -1.53
N ARG A 108 -9.32 -20.16 -0.55
CA ARG A 108 -8.69 -21.33 0.10
C ARG A 108 -9.68 -22.19 0.86
N GLU A 109 -10.56 -21.58 1.65
CA GLU A 109 -11.61 -22.31 2.39
C GLU A 109 -12.57 -23.05 1.45
N HIS A 110 -12.93 -22.44 0.31
CA HIS A 110 -13.76 -23.09 -0.70
C HIS A 110 -13.08 -24.34 -1.28
N ILE A 111 -11.79 -24.28 -1.60
CA ILE A 111 -11.03 -25.44 -2.06
C ILE A 111 -10.97 -26.51 -0.97
N GLU A 112 -10.68 -26.15 0.28
CA GLU A 112 -10.63 -27.13 1.38
C GLU A 112 -11.98 -27.84 1.59
N LYS A 113 -13.10 -27.13 1.52
CA LYS A 113 -14.44 -27.73 1.62
C LYS A 113 -14.71 -28.70 0.47
N LEU A 114 -14.33 -28.33 -0.76
CA LEU A 114 -14.45 -29.20 -1.93
C LEU A 114 -13.62 -30.49 -1.78
N LEU A 115 -12.41 -30.39 -1.22
CA LEU A 115 -11.53 -31.54 -0.99
C LEU A 115 -11.99 -32.44 0.17
N ARG A 116 -12.58 -31.86 1.23
CA ARG A 116 -13.12 -32.60 2.39
C ARG A 116 -14.47 -33.30 2.13
N THR A 117 -15.16 -32.96 1.05
CA THR A 117 -16.44 -33.61 0.68
C THR A 117 -16.23 -34.97 -0.01
N ARG A 118 -15.06 -35.60 0.18
CA ARG A 118 -14.72 -36.95 -0.26
C ARG A 118 -14.46 -37.86 0.94
#